data_AF-A0A7W1QU22-F1
#
_entry.id   AF-A0A7W1QU22-F1
#
_cell.length_a   1.000
_cell.length_b   1.000
_cell.length_c   1.000
_cell.angle_alpha   90.00
_cell.angle_beta   90.00
_cell.angle_gamma   90.00
#
_symmetry.space_group_name_H-M   'P 1'
#
loop_
_entity.id
_entity.type
_entity.pdbx_description
1 polymer ?
#
loop_
_entity_poly.entity_id
_entity_poly.type
_entity_poly.pdbx_seq_one_letter_code
_entity_poly.pdbx_strand_id
1 'polypeptide(L)'
;MIAIAFAVLTIFSIAGIYRWKYRRNSDLLQGLLSPTNTSSTGAANPFQTAIRKVEEDRGPETGNKAKVDVPAELKLYKDKKRFLAIQVAAWLEQKYQIPHDFAELALMINRGEFTRLPALGSSYILYGVGIKANDELTHYDQKTGKSIPLFSSEIELENELRRLEGYLKEMETKARDLKNDLARAPKPDRAARKQILAQIADTRKSIEATKKRRDIIDSFYKSKDQRQLMINEYAALAELARNFNGKSFDLNDANSRKEFKVDLLSSLRAPALTRLEEIALAYQQKFDRPLPITSLTRTKEYQRQLGEAGNPNATRIDIPPHTVGLAFDVYTYYMNAEEQQFLMNEIARLKREGRVEALRENRNHIHVFAFADGHPPSETLIREAFAKAASGANIGEEQ
;
A
#
# COMPACT_ATOMS: atom_id res chain seq x y z
N MET A 1 34.38 33.15 -2.03
CA MET A 1 34.26 31.98 -2.94
C MET A 1 34.04 30.64 -2.24
N ILE A 2 34.23 30.51 -0.92
CA ILE A 2 34.01 29.24 -0.19
C ILE A 2 32.51 28.94 0.08
N ALA A 3 31.63 29.95 0.07
CA ALA A 3 30.20 29.78 0.32
C ALA A 3 29.40 29.17 -0.87
N ILE A 4 29.91 29.28 -2.10
CA ILE A 4 29.23 28.73 -3.31
C ILE A 4 29.51 27.22 -3.46
N ALA A 5 30.64 26.73 -2.94
CA ALA A 5 30.99 25.31 -2.98
C ALA A 5 30.11 24.44 -2.06
N PHE A 6 29.64 24.97 -0.92
CA PHE A 6 28.77 24.22 -0.01
C PHE A 6 27.33 24.07 -0.54
N ALA A 7 26.78 25.08 -1.21
CA ALA A 7 25.44 25.02 -1.79
C ALA A 7 25.34 24.02 -2.96
N VAL A 8 26.39 23.91 -3.78
CA VAL A 8 26.46 22.93 -4.87
C VAL A 8 26.56 21.50 -4.31
N LEU A 9 27.32 21.27 -3.24
CA LEU A 9 27.42 19.95 -2.59
C LEU A 9 26.11 19.49 -1.91
N THR A 10 25.28 20.42 -1.42
CA THR A 10 23.98 20.08 -0.81
C THR A 10 22.91 19.73 -1.87
N ILE A 11 22.94 20.39 -3.03
CA ILE A 11 22.04 20.10 -4.15
C ILE A 11 22.38 18.74 -4.79
N PHE A 12 23.67 18.41 -4.95
CA PHE A 12 24.09 17.08 -5.45
C PHE A 12 23.80 15.94 -4.47
N SER A 13 23.81 16.20 -3.15
CA SER A 13 23.44 15.17 -2.15
C SER A 13 21.92 14.97 -2.06
N ILE A 14 21.08 16.00 -2.24
CA ILE A 14 19.62 15.84 -2.33
C ILE A 14 19.21 15.13 -3.63
N ALA A 15 19.80 15.51 -4.78
CA ALA A 15 19.56 14.83 -6.06
C ALA A 15 20.11 13.39 -6.06
N GLY A 16 21.26 13.16 -5.41
CA GLY A 16 21.85 11.84 -5.18
C GLY A 16 20.99 10.95 -4.28
N ILE A 17 20.38 11.50 -3.21
CA ILE A 17 19.44 10.79 -2.34
C ILE A 17 18.13 10.47 -3.08
N TYR A 18 17.63 11.39 -3.93
CA TYR A 18 16.44 11.14 -4.74
C TYR A 18 16.69 10.03 -5.78
N ARG A 19 17.83 10.09 -6.49
CA ARG A 19 18.23 9.07 -7.48
C ARG A 19 18.59 7.74 -6.82
N TRP A 20 19.18 7.72 -5.62
CA TRP A 20 19.47 6.51 -4.85
C TRP A 20 18.19 5.86 -4.29
N LYS A 21 17.24 6.65 -3.79
CA LYS A 21 15.93 6.16 -3.33
C LYS A 21 15.09 5.62 -4.49
N TYR A 22 15.20 6.23 -5.67
CA TYR A 22 14.54 5.76 -6.89
C TYR A 22 15.18 4.50 -7.45
N ARG A 23 16.52 4.43 -7.52
CA ARG A 23 17.26 3.24 -7.96
C ARG A 23 17.05 2.07 -7.00
N ARG A 24 17.09 2.30 -5.69
CA ARG A 24 16.77 1.27 -4.68
C ARG A 24 15.32 0.82 -4.75
N ASN A 25 14.37 1.69 -5.06
CA ASN A 25 12.98 1.29 -5.30
C ASN A 25 12.82 0.52 -6.62
N SER A 26 13.55 0.87 -7.68
CA SER A 26 13.62 0.11 -8.93
C SER A 26 14.23 -1.27 -8.71
N ASP A 27 15.30 -1.38 -7.93
CA ASP A 27 15.94 -2.64 -7.57
C ASP A 27 15.05 -3.46 -6.62
N LEU A 28 14.27 -2.81 -5.73
CA LEU A 28 13.25 -3.46 -4.90
C LEU A 28 12.06 -3.95 -5.74
N LEU A 29 11.62 -3.17 -6.72
CA LEU A 29 10.57 -3.55 -7.68
C LEU A 29 11.04 -4.72 -8.55
N GLN A 30 12.31 -4.70 -8.97
CA GLN A 30 12.94 -5.84 -9.65
C GLN A 30 13.02 -7.07 -8.74
N GLY A 31 13.39 -6.92 -7.46
CA GLY A 31 13.48 -8.04 -6.52
C GLY A 31 12.12 -8.61 -6.08
N LEU A 32 11.07 -7.78 -6.02
CA LEU A 32 9.72 -8.18 -5.60
C LEU A 32 8.82 -8.67 -6.73
N LEU A 33 9.14 -8.33 -7.99
CA LEU A 33 8.26 -8.62 -9.15
C LEU A 33 8.97 -9.43 -10.23
N SER A 34 10.22 -9.85 -10.01
CA SER A 34 10.86 -10.82 -10.91
C SER A 34 10.30 -12.20 -10.61
N PRO A 35 9.57 -12.85 -11.54
CA PRO A 35 9.25 -14.26 -11.38
C PRO A 35 10.57 -15.04 -11.25
N THR A 36 10.74 -15.75 -10.14
CA THR A 36 11.84 -16.69 -9.91
C THR A 36 11.66 -17.88 -10.84
N ASN A 37 11.99 -17.70 -12.12
CA ASN A 37 12.23 -18.80 -13.05
C ASN A 37 13.58 -18.53 -13.71
N THR A 38 14.60 -19.17 -13.15
CA THR A 38 15.87 -19.42 -13.82
C THR A 38 15.62 -20.28 -15.06
N SER A 39 15.69 -19.66 -16.23
CA SER A 39 16.05 -20.32 -17.48
C SER A 39 16.66 -19.27 -18.41
N SER A 40 17.98 -19.35 -18.51
CA SER A 40 18.81 -18.56 -19.41
C SER A 40 18.47 -18.86 -20.87
N THR A 41 17.74 -17.96 -21.52
CA THR A 41 17.85 -17.69 -22.96
C THR A 41 17.72 -16.18 -23.13
N GLY A 42 18.46 -15.58 -24.08
CA GLY A 42 18.60 -14.12 -24.26
C GLY A 42 17.33 -13.34 -24.65
N ALA A 43 16.14 -13.87 -24.37
CA ALA A 43 14.87 -13.16 -24.51
C ALA A 43 14.67 -12.20 -23.33
N ALA A 44 14.43 -10.92 -23.63
CA ALA A 44 14.17 -9.92 -22.61
C ALA A 44 12.93 -10.29 -21.78
N ASN A 45 13.03 -10.21 -20.44
CA ASN A 45 11.90 -10.43 -19.53
C ASN A 45 10.69 -9.56 -19.96
N PRO A 46 9.52 -10.15 -20.25
CA PRO A 46 8.34 -9.41 -20.72
C PRO A 46 7.93 -8.26 -19.81
N PHE A 47 8.06 -8.44 -18.49
CA PHE A 47 7.77 -7.40 -17.50
C PHE A 47 8.73 -6.22 -17.62
N GLN A 48 10.03 -6.47 -17.80
CA GLN A 48 11.03 -5.41 -18.02
C GLN A 48 10.81 -4.68 -19.34
N THR A 49 10.38 -5.40 -20.39
CA THR A 49 10.00 -4.78 -21.66
C THR A 49 8.76 -3.89 -21.50
N ALA A 50 7.75 -4.33 -20.75
CA ALA A 50 6.58 -3.52 -20.43
C ALA A 50 6.94 -2.26 -19.62
N ILE A 51 7.81 -2.38 -18.60
CA ILE A 51 8.35 -1.22 -17.86
C ILE A 51 9.02 -0.24 -18.82
N ARG A 52 9.91 -0.73 -19.71
CA ARG A 52 10.58 0.14 -20.69
C ARG A 52 9.60 0.84 -21.62
N LYS A 53 8.52 0.17 -22.04
CA LYS A 53 7.44 0.80 -22.83
C LYS A 53 6.71 1.91 -22.04
N VAL A 54 6.43 1.68 -20.75
CA VAL A 54 5.84 2.70 -19.87
C VAL A 54 6.79 3.89 -19.72
N GLU A 55 8.07 3.65 -19.44
CA GLU A 55 9.06 4.68 -19.12
C GLU A 55 9.75 5.31 -20.33
N GLU A 56 9.47 4.82 -21.54
CA GLU A 56 10.07 5.32 -22.77
C GLU A 56 9.90 6.85 -22.87
N ASP A 57 10.95 7.53 -23.31
CA ASP A 57 10.91 8.98 -23.48
C ASP A 57 9.93 9.33 -24.59
N ARG A 58 8.99 10.23 -24.30
CA ARG A 58 8.00 10.67 -25.26
C ARG A 58 8.49 11.86 -26.08
N GLY A 59 9.52 12.60 -25.63
CA GLY A 59 9.98 13.86 -26.20
C GLY A 59 9.32 15.10 -25.56
N PRO A 60 7.98 15.29 -25.63
CA PRO A 60 7.27 16.38 -24.97
C PRO A 60 7.22 16.29 -23.44
N GLU A 61 6.63 17.32 -22.83
CA GLU A 61 6.30 17.33 -21.40
C GLU A 61 5.35 16.17 -21.03
N THR A 62 5.71 15.43 -19.98
CA THR A 62 4.93 14.29 -19.44
C THR A 62 4.38 14.60 -18.05
N GLY A 63 3.45 13.75 -17.58
CA GLY A 63 2.86 13.86 -16.26
C GLY A 63 2.19 15.21 -16.02
N ASN A 64 2.40 15.80 -14.85
CA ASN A 64 1.82 17.09 -14.47
C ASN A 64 2.33 18.27 -15.30
N LYS A 65 3.42 18.10 -16.07
CA LYS A 65 3.91 19.15 -16.98
C LYS A 65 3.17 19.11 -18.32
N ALA A 66 2.60 17.97 -18.70
CA ALA A 66 1.84 17.84 -19.93
C ALA A 66 0.62 18.79 -19.91
N LYS A 67 0.49 19.62 -20.94
CA LYS A 67 -0.65 20.53 -21.12
C LYS A 67 -1.86 19.74 -21.61
N VAL A 68 -2.82 19.53 -20.73
CA VAL A 68 -4.04 18.76 -21.02
C VAL A 68 -5.28 19.54 -20.60
N ASP A 69 -6.38 19.35 -21.31
CA ASP A 69 -7.68 19.85 -20.89
C ASP A 69 -8.40 18.78 -20.09
N VAL A 70 -8.60 19.05 -18.80
CA VAL A 70 -9.23 18.08 -17.89
C VAL A 70 -10.74 18.09 -18.16
N PRO A 71 -11.37 16.96 -18.55
CA PRO A 71 -12.82 16.88 -18.70
C PRO A 71 -13.55 17.28 -17.41
N ALA A 72 -14.74 17.88 -17.53
CA ALA A 72 -15.50 18.34 -16.38
C ALA A 72 -15.81 17.20 -15.39
N GLU A 73 -16.00 15.99 -15.90
CA GLU A 73 -16.23 14.76 -15.15
C GLU A 73 -15.06 14.38 -14.26
N LEU A 74 -13.83 14.74 -14.61
CA LEU A 74 -12.64 14.40 -13.83
C LEU A 74 -12.15 15.54 -12.93
N LYS A 75 -12.89 16.66 -12.89
CA LYS A 75 -12.63 17.76 -11.96
C LYS A 75 -13.22 17.45 -10.59
N LEU A 76 -12.62 18.04 -9.55
CA LEU A 76 -13.18 18.01 -8.21
C LEU A 76 -14.58 18.63 -8.20
N TYR A 77 -15.51 17.98 -7.53
CA TYR A 77 -16.80 18.59 -7.18
C TYR A 77 -16.56 19.87 -6.36
N LYS A 78 -17.50 20.83 -6.49
CA LYS A 78 -17.51 22.05 -5.66
C LYS A 78 -17.41 21.70 -4.18
N ASP A 79 -18.11 20.65 -3.76
CA ASP A 79 -17.93 20.02 -2.46
C ASP A 79 -17.00 18.81 -2.57
N LYS A 80 -15.79 18.94 -2.00
CA LYS A 80 -14.76 17.91 -2.06
C LYS A 80 -15.17 16.59 -1.39
N LYS A 81 -16.15 16.60 -0.47
CA LYS A 81 -16.62 15.40 0.21
C LYS A 81 -17.58 14.57 -0.67
N ARG A 82 -18.19 15.18 -1.69
CA ARG A 82 -19.15 14.49 -2.56
C ARG A 82 -18.55 13.29 -3.27
N PHE A 83 -17.30 13.41 -3.75
CA PHE A 83 -16.59 12.32 -4.42
C PHE A 83 -16.53 11.06 -3.55
N LEU A 84 -16.15 11.22 -2.28
CA LEU A 84 -16.08 10.11 -1.34
C LEU A 84 -17.47 9.62 -0.92
N ALA A 85 -18.42 10.53 -0.71
CA ALA A 85 -19.79 10.18 -0.33
C ALA A 85 -20.47 9.27 -1.38
N ILE A 86 -20.20 9.49 -2.67
CA ILE A 86 -20.70 8.62 -3.75
C ILE A 86 -20.16 7.20 -3.60
N GLN A 87 -18.90 7.05 -3.26
CA GLN A 87 -18.25 5.74 -3.15
C GLN A 87 -18.69 5.01 -1.87
N VAL A 88 -18.87 5.74 -0.77
CA VAL A 88 -19.45 5.21 0.47
C VAL A 88 -20.90 4.78 0.25
N ALA A 89 -21.70 5.58 -0.47
CA ALA A 89 -23.08 5.23 -0.79
C ALA A 89 -23.16 3.97 -1.67
N ALA A 90 -22.28 3.84 -2.67
CA ALA A 90 -22.20 2.64 -3.50
C ALA A 90 -21.81 1.41 -2.67
N TRP A 91 -20.88 1.55 -1.72
CA TRP A 91 -20.54 0.46 -0.80
C TRP A 91 -21.72 0.08 0.11
N LEU A 92 -22.44 1.05 0.69
CA LEU A 92 -23.60 0.82 1.55
C LEU A 92 -24.74 0.11 0.81
N GLU A 93 -24.98 0.48 -0.45
CA GLU A 93 -25.99 -0.13 -1.31
C GLU A 93 -25.70 -1.61 -1.54
N GLN A 94 -24.43 -1.95 -1.79
CA GLN A 94 -23.98 -3.31 -2.12
C GLN A 94 -23.68 -4.17 -0.89
N LYS A 95 -23.50 -3.56 0.28
CA LYS A 95 -23.14 -4.23 1.54
C LYS A 95 -21.91 -5.13 1.43
N TYR A 96 -20.92 -4.70 0.65
CA TYR A 96 -19.67 -5.47 0.53
C TYR A 96 -18.96 -5.54 1.87
N GLN A 97 -18.50 -6.73 2.23
CA GLN A 97 -17.50 -6.88 3.27
C GLN A 97 -16.19 -6.20 2.81
N ILE A 98 -15.46 -5.66 3.78
CA ILE A 98 -14.17 -4.99 3.57
C ILE A 98 -13.11 -5.67 4.45
N PRO A 99 -11.95 -6.07 3.90
CA PRO A 99 -10.94 -6.76 4.67
C PRO A 99 -10.25 -5.81 5.65
N HIS A 100 -10.21 -6.20 6.92
CA HIS A 100 -9.53 -5.46 7.97
C HIS A 100 -8.02 -5.65 7.90
N ASP A 101 -7.59 -6.88 7.67
CA ASP A 101 -6.20 -7.28 7.51
C ASP A 101 -6.02 -8.24 6.31
N PHE A 102 -4.81 -8.80 6.20
CA PHE A 102 -4.46 -9.70 5.12
C PHE A 102 -5.10 -11.10 5.27
N ALA A 103 -5.41 -11.55 6.49
CA ALA A 103 -6.04 -12.85 6.71
C ALA A 103 -7.48 -12.82 6.21
N GLU A 104 -8.24 -11.77 6.52
CA GLU A 104 -9.57 -11.57 5.95
C GLU A 104 -9.53 -11.43 4.43
N LEU A 105 -8.60 -10.66 3.86
CA LEU A 105 -8.46 -10.55 2.41
C LEU A 105 -8.17 -11.91 1.76
N ALA A 106 -7.31 -12.73 2.36
CA ALA A 106 -7.04 -14.08 1.89
C ALA A 106 -8.29 -14.98 1.90
N LEU A 107 -9.10 -14.91 2.97
CA LEU A 107 -10.38 -15.63 3.04
C LEU A 107 -11.35 -15.16 1.95
N MET A 108 -11.45 -13.85 1.71
CA MET A 108 -12.31 -13.28 0.68
C MET A 108 -11.88 -13.69 -0.73
N ILE A 109 -10.57 -13.73 -1.00
CA ILE A 109 -10.00 -14.25 -2.25
C ILE A 109 -10.37 -15.73 -2.41
N ASN A 110 -10.23 -16.54 -1.35
CA ASN A 110 -10.58 -17.96 -1.41
C ASN A 110 -12.08 -18.21 -1.64
N ARG A 111 -12.94 -17.28 -1.21
CA ARG A 111 -14.40 -17.28 -1.50
C ARG A 111 -14.74 -16.80 -2.91
N GLY A 112 -13.76 -16.36 -3.70
CA GLY A 112 -13.98 -15.83 -5.05
C GLY A 112 -14.53 -14.40 -5.09
N GLU A 113 -14.47 -13.67 -3.97
CA GLU A 113 -14.93 -12.28 -3.91
C GLU A 113 -13.95 -11.31 -4.60
N PHE A 114 -12.68 -11.67 -4.63
CA PHE A 114 -11.59 -10.90 -5.24
C PHE A 114 -10.82 -11.80 -6.21
N THR A 115 -10.45 -11.23 -7.35
CA THR A 115 -9.63 -11.87 -8.37
C THR A 115 -8.23 -11.27 -8.30
N ARG A 116 -7.19 -12.13 -8.19
CA ARG A 116 -5.78 -11.72 -8.31
C ARG A 116 -5.48 -11.36 -9.76
N LEU A 117 -4.82 -10.22 -9.96
CA LEU A 117 -4.30 -9.77 -11.25
C LEU A 117 -2.82 -10.17 -11.37
N PRO A 118 -2.37 -10.69 -12.52
CA PRO A 118 -0.93 -10.84 -12.78
C PRO A 118 -0.23 -9.47 -12.80
N ALA A 119 1.07 -9.45 -12.47
CA ALA A 119 1.88 -8.24 -12.54
C ALA A 119 1.92 -7.61 -13.95
N LEU A 120 1.84 -8.44 -14.98
CA LEU A 120 1.67 -8.04 -16.38
C LEU A 120 0.41 -8.68 -16.93
N GLY A 121 -0.62 -7.86 -17.19
CA GLY A 121 -1.78 -8.27 -17.96
C GLY A 121 -1.54 -8.16 -19.46
N SER A 122 -2.55 -8.48 -20.26
CA SER A 122 -2.47 -8.32 -21.72
C SER A 122 -2.37 -6.84 -22.16
N SER A 123 -2.98 -5.94 -21.39
CA SER A 123 -3.09 -4.51 -21.71
C SER A 123 -2.67 -3.56 -20.57
N TYR A 124 -2.29 -4.08 -19.40
CA TYR A 124 -1.87 -3.29 -18.24
C TYR A 124 -0.61 -3.86 -17.58
N ILE A 125 0.02 -3.04 -16.75
CA ILE A 125 1.11 -3.43 -15.86
C ILE A 125 0.86 -2.93 -14.44
N LEU A 126 1.04 -3.79 -13.45
CA LEU A 126 1.03 -3.41 -12.04
C LEU A 126 2.38 -2.76 -11.70
N TYR A 127 2.36 -1.44 -11.62
CA TYR A 127 3.54 -0.59 -11.47
C TYR A 127 3.66 -0.11 -10.02
N GLY A 128 4.33 -0.91 -9.19
CA GLY A 128 4.59 -0.56 -7.79
C GLY A 128 3.43 -0.72 -6.82
N VAL A 129 2.45 -1.54 -7.18
CA VAL A 129 1.40 -2.02 -6.26
C VAL A 129 2.04 -2.66 -5.03
N GLY A 130 1.53 -2.33 -3.85
CA GLY A 130 1.97 -2.96 -2.59
C GLY A 130 3.40 -2.64 -2.14
N ILE A 131 4.11 -1.69 -2.76
CA ILE A 131 5.53 -1.39 -2.44
C ILE A 131 5.80 -1.06 -0.95
N LYS A 132 4.77 -0.65 -0.21
CA LYS A 132 4.84 -0.34 1.22
C LYS A 132 4.48 -1.51 2.13
N ALA A 133 4.09 -2.66 1.59
CA ALA A 133 3.89 -3.87 2.38
C ALA A 133 5.20 -4.21 3.12
N ASN A 134 5.09 -4.46 4.43
CA ASN A 134 6.14 -5.07 5.23
C ASN A 134 6.02 -6.60 5.14
N ASP A 135 6.95 -7.31 5.76
CA ASP A 135 6.99 -8.77 5.80
C ASP A 135 6.21 -9.39 6.96
N GLU A 136 5.73 -8.61 7.94
CA GLU A 136 5.01 -9.13 9.09
C GLU A 136 3.56 -9.49 8.74
N LEU A 137 3.11 -10.68 9.12
CA LEU A 137 1.70 -11.09 9.05
C LEU A 137 1.03 -10.72 10.36
N THR A 138 -0.15 -10.12 10.28
CA THR A 138 -0.81 -9.50 11.43
C THR A 138 -2.30 -9.74 11.42
N HIS A 139 -2.87 -9.92 12.61
CA HIS A 139 -4.26 -9.66 12.90
C HIS A 139 -4.45 -8.16 13.14
N TYR A 140 -5.50 -7.57 12.58
CA TYR A 140 -5.84 -6.18 12.86
C TYR A 140 -7.03 -6.06 13.82
N ASP A 141 -6.75 -5.72 15.08
CA ASP A 141 -7.80 -5.42 16.03
C ASP A 141 -8.35 -4.01 15.80
N GLN A 142 -9.57 -3.95 15.27
CA GLN A 142 -10.24 -2.68 14.96
C GLN A 142 -10.52 -1.85 16.20
N LYS A 143 -10.79 -2.48 17.35
CA LYS A 143 -11.19 -1.78 18.57
C LYS A 143 -10.04 -0.95 19.13
N THR A 144 -8.84 -1.53 19.16
CA THR A 144 -7.66 -0.82 19.66
C THR A 144 -6.84 -0.16 18.55
N GLY A 145 -7.15 -0.45 17.28
CA GLY A 145 -6.33 -0.05 16.15
C GLY A 145 -4.91 -0.63 16.26
N LYS A 146 -4.76 -1.88 16.69
CA LYS A 146 -3.44 -2.51 16.81
C LYS A 146 -3.27 -3.63 15.80
N SER A 147 -2.06 -3.73 15.28
CA SER A 147 -1.57 -4.86 14.49
C SER A 147 -0.88 -5.83 15.43
N ILE A 148 -1.35 -7.07 15.46
CA ILE A 148 -0.84 -8.13 16.34
C ILE A 148 -0.15 -9.17 15.45
N PRO A 149 1.16 -9.44 15.63
CA PRO A 149 1.87 -10.44 14.84
C PRO A 149 1.20 -11.81 14.94
N LEU A 150 1.06 -12.48 13.79
CA LEU A 150 0.58 -13.85 13.70
C LEU A 150 1.76 -14.83 13.78
N PHE A 151 1.54 -15.93 14.47
CA PHE A 151 2.50 -17.02 14.61
C PHE A 151 1.88 -18.32 14.10
N SER A 152 2.68 -19.16 13.45
CA SER A 152 2.27 -20.46 12.90
C SER A 152 1.92 -21.49 13.97
N SER A 153 2.47 -21.33 15.17
CA SER A 153 2.31 -22.28 16.27
C SER A 153 2.60 -21.62 17.63
N GLU A 154 2.17 -22.29 18.70
CA GLU A 154 2.49 -21.89 20.07
C GLU A 154 4.01 -21.85 20.30
N ILE A 155 4.76 -22.79 19.70
CA ILE A 155 6.22 -22.86 19.82
C ILE A 155 6.86 -21.60 19.22
N GLU A 156 6.37 -21.12 18.08
CA GLU A 156 6.88 -19.90 17.45
C GLU A 156 6.57 -18.66 18.31
N LEU A 157 5.35 -18.58 18.87
CA LEU A 157 4.99 -17.53 19.82
C LEU A 157 5.93 -17.51 21.04
N GLU A 158 6.15 -18.66 21.68
CA GLU A 158 7.06 -18.78 22.83
C GLU A 158 8.50 -18.39 22.46
N ASN A 159 8.96 -18.77 21.26
CA ASN A 159 10.27 -18.38 20.75
C ASN A 159 10.39 -16.86 20.57
N GLU A 160 9.37 -16.22 20.00
CA GLU A 160 9.36 -14.77 19.84
C GLU A 160 9.36 -14.06 21.21
N LEU A 161 8.54 -14.50 22.15
CA LEU A 161 8.51 -13.93 23.50
C LEU A 161 9.86 -14.05 24.20
N ARG A 162 10.51 -15.22 24.13
CA ARG A 162 11.88 -15.43 24.65
C ARG A 162 12.89 -14.54 23.96
N ARG A 163 12.80 -14.38 22.64
CA ARG A 163 13.68 -13.51 21.85
C ARG A 163 13.54 -12.05 22.28
N LEU A 164 12.30 -11.56 22.44
CA LEU A 164 12.00 -10.21 22.91
C LEU A 164 12.55 -9.98 24.32
N GLU A 165 12.41 -10.95 25.23
CA GLU A 165 12.96 -10.87 26.58
C GLU A 165 14.50 -10.82 26.58
N GLY A 166 15.15 -11.67 25.78
CA GLY A 166 16.60 -11.65 25.59
C GLY A 166 17.10 -10.29 25.06
N TYR A 167 16.43 -9.76 24.04
CA TYR A 167 16.75 -8.44 23.48
C TYR A 167 16.55 -7.30 24.48
N LEU A 168 15.50 -7.35 25.31
CA LEU A 168 15.29 -6.39 26.39
C LEU A 168 16.46 -6.39 27.39
N LYS A 169 16.88 -7.57 27.85
CA LYS A 169 18.02 -7.73 28.77
C LYS A 169 19.31 -7.17 28.16
N GLU A 170 19.55 -7.42 26.88
CA GLU A 170 20.71 -6.89 26.14
C GLU A 170 20.66 -5.36 26.07
N MET A 171 19.54 -4.78 25.65
CA MET A 171 19.41 -3.32 25.52
C MET A 171 19.45 -2.60 26.87
N GLU A 172 18.90 -3.18 27.93
CA GLU A 172 19.00 -2.62 29.29
C GLU A 172 20.44 -2.64 29.82
N THR A 173 21.21 -3.68 29.50
CA THR A 173 22.65 -3.75 29.81
C THR A 173 23.41 -2.68 29.04
N LYS A 174 23.21 -2.58 27.72
CA LYS A 174 23.81 -1.55 26.87
C LYS A 174 23.49 -0.14 27.36
N ALA A 175 22.25 0.12 27.76
CA ALA A 175 21.85 1.42 28.31
C ALA A 175 22.55 1.75 29.64
N ARG A 176 22.86 0.74 30.46
CA ARG A 176 23.65 0.89 31.70
C ARG A 176 25.10 1.21 31.38
N ASP A 177 25.70 0.49 30.43
CA ASP A 177 27.10 0.70 30.02
C ASP A 177 27.31 2.08 29.41
N LEU A 178 26.42 2.52 28.50
CA LEU A 178 26.47 3.86 27.93
C LEU A 178 26.35 4.97 29.00
N LYS A 179 25.59 4.74 30.07
CA LYS A 179 25.54 5.70 31.20
C LYS A 179 26.86 5.74 31.97
N ASN A 180 27.51 4.58 32.17
CA ASN A 180 28.83 4.52 32.79
C ASN A 180 29.88 5.22 31.92
N ASP A 181 29.83 5.04 30.61
CA ASP A 181 30.71 5.73 29.65
C ASP A 181 30.47 7.24 29.66
N LEU A 182 29.22 7.68 29.71
CA LEU A 182 28.88 9.10 29.86
C LEU A 182 29.45 9.70 31.16
N ALA A 183 29.48 8.93 32.24
CA ALA A 183 30.06 9.35 33.51
C ALA A 183 31.59 9.44 33.46
N ARG A 184 32.25 8.56 32.69
CA ARG A 184 33.71 8.55 32.47
C ARG A 184 34.19 9.56 31.43
N ALA A 185 33.32 9.96 30.50
CA ALA A 185 33.67 10.87 29.41
C ALA A 185 34.08 12.27 29.92
N PRO A 186 35.25 12.81 29.50
CA PRO A 186 35.72 14.13 29.92
C PRO A 186 34.66 15.22 29.70
N LYS A 187 34.42 16.06 30.71
CA LYS A 187 33.47 17.18 30.63
C LYS A 187 33.74 18.15 29.46
N PRO A 188 35.00 18.46 29.08
CA PRO A 188 35.28 19.34 27.95
C PRO A 188 34.91 18.74 26.58
N ASP A 189 34.86 17.40 26.47
CA ASP A 189 34.55 16.71 25.22
C ASP A 189 33.03 16.66 24.98
N ARG A 190 32.48 17.81 24.56
CA ARG A 190 31.06 17.97 24.30
C ARG A 190 30.56 17.09 23.17
N ALA A 191 31.41 16.80 22.18
CA ALA A 191 31.04 16.01 21.00
C ALA A 191 30.81 14.54 21.38
N ALA A 192 31.78 13.93 22.08
CA ALA A 192 31.66 12.54 22.54
C ALA A 192 30.46 12.36 23.49
N ARG A 193 30.27 13.29 24.45
CA ARG A 193 29.13 13.24 25.37
C ARG A 193 27.79 13.36 24.64
N LYS A 194 27.68 14.23 23.62
CA LYS A 194 26.47 14.37 22.80
C LYS A 194 26.16 13.07 22.05
N GLN A 195 27.17 12.39 21.51
CA GLN A 195 27.00 11.12 20.83
C GLN A 195 26.52 10.01 21.78
N ILE A 196 27.12 9.89 22.97
CA ILE A 196 26.69 8.90 23.97
C ILE A 196 25.24 9.17 24.42
N LEU A 197 24.88 10.44 24.64
CA LEU A 197 23.51 10.83 24.97
C LEU A 197 22.51 10.44 23.87
N ALA A 198 22.86 10.65 22.59
CA ALA A 198 22.02 10.22 21.48
C ALA A 198 21.84 8.68 21.47
N GLN A 199 22.91 7.92 21.68
CA GLN A 199 22.84 6.46 21.77
C GLN A 199 22.01 5.96 22.95
N ILE A 200 22.08 6.63 24.11
CA ILE A 200 21.21 6.34 25.27
C ILE A 200 19.74 6.59 24.90
N ALA A 201 19.44 7.71 24.24
CA ALA A 201 18.08 8.03 23.81
C ALA A 201 17.54 6.98 22.82
N ASP A 202 18.34 6.59 21.82
CA ASP A 202 17.97 5.57 20.85
C ASP A 202 17.77 4.20 21.52
N THR A 203 18.66 3.80 22.43
CA THR A 203 18.55 2.52 23.16
C THR A 203 17.30 2.49 24.03
N ARG A 204 16.97 3.59 24.72
CA ARG A 204 15.72 3.71 25.50
C ARG A 204 14.48 3.59 24.61
N LYS A 205 14.50 4.21 23.43
CA LYS A 205 13.41 4.10 22.45
C LYS A 205 13.23 2.66 22.00
N SER A 206 14.33 1.92 21.77
CA SER A 206 14.26 0.49 21.45
C SER A 206 13.68 -0.34 22.60
N ILE A 207 14.10 -0.12 23.85
CA ILE A 207 13.54 -0.81 25.03
C ILE A 207 12.02 -0.58 25.12
N GLU A 208 11.58 0.66 25.01
CA GLU A 208 10.16 1.03 25.08
C GLU A 208 9.35 0.35 23.96
N ALA A 209 9.87 0.39 22.73
CA ALA A 209 9.23 -0.26 21.59
C ALA A 209 9.14 -1.78 21.76
N THR A 210 10.18 -2.43 22.28
CA THR A 210 10.20 -3.87 22.54
C THR A 210 9.25 -4.26 23.68
N LYS A 211 9.19 -3.48 24.78
CA LYS A 211 8.23 -3.69 25.87
C LYS A 211 6.80 -3.60 25.34
N LYS A 212 6.49 -2.54 24.60
CA LYS A 212 5.17 -2.36 23.98
C LYS A 212 4.79 -3.50 23.04
N ARG A 213 5.73 -3.98 22.21
CA ARG A 213 5.49 -5.13 21.30
C ARG A 213 5.18 -6.39 22.10
N ARG A 214 5.98 -6.70 23.12
CA ARG A 214 5.75 -7.84 24.00
C ARG A 214 4.39 -7.73 24.70
N ASP A 215 4.07 -6.58 25.28
CA ASP A 215 2.80 -6.37 26.00
C ASP A 215 1.59 -6.56 25.08
N ILE A 216 1.69 -6.14 23.81
CA ILE A 216 0.66 -6.39 22.80
C ILE A 216 0.50 -7.89 22.59
N ILE A 217 1.59 -8.61 22.28
CA ILE A 217 1.55 -10.06 22.08
C ILE A 217 0.96 -10.77 23.31
N ASP A 218 1.49 -10.49 24.51
CA ASP A 218 1.05 -11.09 25.76
C ASP A 218 -0.44 -10.82 26.02
N SER A 219 -0.93 -9.61 25.73
CA SER A 219 -2.34 -9.24 25.95
C SER A 219 -3.31 -9.98 25.04
N PHE A 220 -2.98 -10.17 23.76
CA PHE A 220 -3.84 -10.83 22.77
C PHE A 220 -3.72 -12.35 22.80
N TYR A 221 -2.55 -12.89 23.11
CA TYR A 221 -2.35 -14.33 23.25
C TYR A 221 -2.67 -14.85 24.66
N LYS A 222 -3.20 -14.02 25.57
CA LYS A 222 -3.53 -14.46 26.94
C LYS A 222 -4.70 -15.45 27.00
N SER A 223 -5.76 -15.21 26.22
CA SER A 223 -6.95 -16.06 26.24
C SER A 223 -6.87 -17.19 25.21
N LYS A 224 -7.42 -18.36 25.55
CA LYS A 224 -7.42 -19.52 24.65
C LYS A 224 -8.14 -19.22 23.33
N ASP A 225 -9.25 -18.48 23.39
CA ASP A 225 -10.06 -18.18 22.22
C ASP A 225 -9.35 -17.21 21.26
N GLN A 226 -8.69 -16.16 21.79
CA GLN A 226 -7.91 -15.27 20.95
C GLN A 226 -6.69 -15.97 20.36
N ARG A 227 -6.00 -16.83 21.12
CA ARG A 227 -4.91 -17.66 20.55
C ARG A 227 -5.40 -18.51 19.39
N GLN A 228 -6.55 -19.17 19.56
CA GLN A 228 -7.13 -20.00 18.50
C GLN A 228 -7.51 -19.16 17.27
N LEU A 229 -8.07 -17.96 17.46
CA LEU A 229 -8.35 -17.02 16.38
C LEU A 229 -7.08 -16.69 15.58
N MET A 230 -6.01 -16.26 16.24
CA MET A 230 -4.75 -15.91 15.55
C MET A 230 -4.16 -17.10 14.79
N ILE A 231 -4.19 -18.31 15.37
CA ILE A 231 -3.73 -19.54 14.71
C ILE A 231 -4.56 -19.82 13.45
N ASN A 232 -5.89 -19.64 13.53
CA ASN A 232 -6.77 -19.86 12.39
C ASN A 232 -6.53 -18.84 11.27
N GLU A 233 -6.27 -17.57 11.61
CA GLU A 233 -5.92 -16.54 10.64
C GLU A 233 -4.58 -16.82 9.94
N TYR A 234 -3.56 -17.24 10.71
CA TYR A 234 -2.31 -17.71 10.11
C TYR A 234 -2.55 -18.90 9.19
N ALA A 235 -3.37 -19.88 9.62
CA ALA A 235 -3.68 -21.05 8.82
C ALA A 235 -4.40 -20.68 7.51
N ALA A 236 -5.29 -19.70 7.52
CA ALA A 236 -5.94 -19.19 6.31
C ALA A 236 -4.95 -18.56 5.33
N LEU A 237 -4.00 -17.77 5.84
CA LEU A 237 -2.91 -17.21 5.03
C LEU A 237 -2.01 -18.32 4.46
N ALA A 238 -1.63 -19.28 5.29
CA ALA A 238 -0.80 -20.41 4.89
C ALA A 238 -1.49 -21.27 3.83
N GLU A 239 -2.80 -21.54 3.98
CA GLU A 239 -3.60 -22.29 3.01
C GLU A 239 -3.51 -21.66 1.62
N LEU A 240 -3.83 -20.36 1.53
CA LEU A 240 -3.80 -19.65 0.25
C LEU A 240 -2.37 -19.56 -0.29
N ALA A 241 -1.38 -19.32 0.58
CA ALA A 241 0.03 -19.23 0.21
C ALA A 241 0.60 -20.52 -0.41
N ARG A 242 0.05 -21.71 -0.10
CA ARG A 242 0.50 -22.98 -0.72
C ARG A 242 0.27 -23.02 -2.22
N ASN A 243 -0.82 -22.40 -2.70
CA ASN A 243 -1.10 -22.28 -4.13
C ASN A 243 -1.99 -21.06 -4.39
N PHE A 244 -1.37 -19.91 -4.55
CA PHE A 244 -2.06 -18.69 -4.89
C PHE A 244 -1.90 -18.38 -6.39
N ASN A 245 -2.85 -18.88 -7.18
CA ASN A 245 -2.88 -18.71 -8.64
C ASN A 245 -1.59 -19.23 -9.31
N GLY A 246 -1.23 -20.48 -9.02
CA GLY A 246 -0.08 -21.18 -9.61
C GLY A 246 1.27 -20.85 -8.98
N LYS A 247 1.28 -20.11 -7.87
CA LYS A 247 2.50 -19.73 -7.14
C LYS A 247 2.40 -20.11 -5.67
N SER A 248 3.48 -20.65 -5.11
CA SER A 248 3.62 -20.94 -3.69
C SER A 248 4.49 -19.90 -2.99
N PHE A 249 4.18 -19.58 -1.74
CA PHE A 249 4.96 -18.68 -0.89
C PHE A 249 5.39 -19.40 0.39
N ASP A 250 6.64 -19.22 0.80
CA ASP A 250 7.17 -19.72 2.07
C ASP A 250 6.98 -18.65 3.15
N LEU A 251 5.97 -18.81 4.00
CA LEU A 251 5.69 -17.83 5.04
C LEU A 251 6.77 -17.77 6.14
N ASN A 252 7.74 -18.69 6.17
CA ASN A 252 8.90 -18.58 7.06
C ASN A 252 9.95 -17.57 6.52
N ASP A 253 9.96 -17.31 5.21
CA ASP A 253 10.85 -16.34 4.59
C ASP A 253 10.24 -14.93 4.53
N ALA A 254 11.01 -13.94 5.00
CA ALA A 254 10.54 -12.55 5.07
C ALA A 254 10.23 -11.95 3.69
N ASN A 255 11.03 -12.27 2.68
CA ASN A 255 10.81 -11.75 1.33
C ASN A 255 9.57 -12.39 0.71
N SER A 256 9.37 -13.69 0.90
CA SER A 256 8.21 -14.41 0.41
C SER A 256 6.91 -13.96 1.09
N ARG A 257 6.91 -13.67 2.40
CA ARG A 257 5.76 -13.03 3.09
C ARG A 257 5.42 -11.68 2.48
N LYS A 258 6.44 -10.84 2.24
CA LYS A 258 6.23 -9.52 1.64
C LYS A 258 5.68 -9.63 0.23
N GLU A 259 6.22 -10.53 -0.58
CA GLU A 259 5.76 -10.79 -1.94
C GLU A 259 4.33 -11.33 -1.96
N PHE A 260 3.99 -12.25 -1.04
CA PHE A 260 2.63 -12.75 -0.86
C PHE A 260 1.65 -11.61 -0.55
N LYS A 261 2.00 -10.69 0.35
CA LYS A 261 1.18 -9.51 0.65
C LYS A 261 1.01 -8.57 -0.55
N VAL A 262 2.07 -8.39 -1.36
CA VAL A 262 1.97 -7.64 -2.62
C VAL A 262 0.98 -8.30 -3.57
N ASP A 263 1.01 -9.63 -3.68
CA ASP A 263 0.09 -10.38 -4.53
C ASP A 263 -1.35 -10.35 -4.00
N LEU A 264 -1.56 -10.38 -2.68
CA LEU A 264 -2.88 -10.19 -2.08
C LEU A 264 -3.45 -8.80 -2.43
N LEU A 265 -2.65 -7.74 -2.29
CA LEU A 265 -3.02 -6.37 -2.68
C LEU A 265 -3.21 -6.21 -4.19
N SER A 266 -2.68 -7.13 -4.98
CA SER A 266 -2.83 -7.18 -6.45
C SER A 266 -4.14 -7.83 -6.87
N SER A 267 -5.24 -7.55 -6.16
CA SER A 267 -6.55 -8.13 -6.41
C SER A 267 -7.62 -7.05 -6.56
N LEU A 268 -8.71 -7.36 -7.27
CA LEU A 268 -9.91 -6.51 -7.39
C LEU A 268 -11.18 -7.37 -7.34
N ARG A 269 -12.30 -6.76 -6.99
CA ARG A 269 -13.61 -7.35 -7.28
C ARG A 269 -13.89 -7.29 -8.79
N ALA A 270 -14.70 -8.23 -9.28
CA ALA A 270 -14.99 -8.37 -10.71
C ALA A 270 -15.44 -7.06 -11.41
N PRO A 271 -16.33 -6.22 -10.85
CA PRO A 271 -16.75 -4.99 -11.52
C PRO A 271 -15.59 -4.04 -11.82
N ALA A 272 -14.66 -3.87 -10.88
CA ALA A 272 -13.49 -3.02 -11.07
C ALA A 272 -12.47 -3.63 -12.02
N LEU A 273 -12.26 -4.95 -11.96
CA LEU A 273 -11.41 -5.66 -12.92
C LEU A 273 -11.91 -5.43 -14.36
N THR A 274 -13.21 -5.60 -14.61
CA THR A 274 -13.80 -5.37 -15.94
C THR A 274 -13.56 -3.93 -16.42
N ARG A 275 -13.71 -2.92 -15.56
CA ARG A 275 -13.46 -1.52 -15.94
C ARG A 275 -11.99 -1.24 -16.20
N LEU A 276 -11.09 -1.80 -15.38
CA LEU A 276 -9.65 -1.69 -15.56
C LEU A 276 -9.24 -2.27 -16.93
N GLU A 277 -9.70 -3.49 -17.25
CA GLU A 277 -9.36 -4.16 -18.51
C GLU A 277 -9.91 -3.42 -19.73
N GLU A 278 -11.12 -2.86 -19.65
CA GLU A 278 -11.71 -2.03 -20.72
C GLU A 278 -10.85 -0.79 -21.00
N ILE A 279 -10.50 -0.02 -19.97
CA ILE A 279 -9.67 1.19 -20.11
C ILE A 279 -8.26 0.83 -20.60
N ALA A 280 -7.66 -0.21 -20.03
CA ALA A 280 -6.33 -0.65 -20.37
C ALA A 280 -6.25 -1.15 -21.82
N LEU A 281 -7.24 -1.90 -22.29
CA LEU A 281 -7.31 -2.36 -23.67
C LEU A 281 -7.43 -1.19 -24.64
N ALA A 282 -8.32 -0.22 -24.37
CA ALA A 282 -8.46 0.97 -25.22
C ALA A 282 -7.14 1.77 -25.31
N TYR A 283 -6.43 1.94 -24.19
CA TYR A 283 -5.14 2.60 -24.16
C TYR A 283 -4.07 1.82 -24.93
N GLN A 284 -3.99 0.50 -24.73
CA GLN A 284 -3.02 -0.36 -25.40
C GLN A 284 -3.25 -0.40 -26.92
N GLN A 285 -4.50 -0.47 -27.38
CA GLN A 285 -4.83 -0.41 -28.80
C GLN A 285 -4.43 0.91 -29.45
N LYS A 286 -4.57 2.04 -28.72
CA LYS A 286 -4.24 3.37 -29.25
C LYS A 286 -2.73 3.65 -29.28
N PHE A 287 -1.99 3.18 -28.28
CA PHE A 287 -0.59 3.59 -28.07
C PHE A 287 0.44 2.46 -28.11
N ASP A 288 0.02 1.20 -28.28
CA ASP A 288 0.86 -0.02 -28.18
C ASP A 288 1.66 -0.11 -26.87
N ARG A 289 1.05 0.36 -25.77
CA ARG A 289 1.69 0.43 -24.45
C ARG A 289 0.75 -0.08 -23.36
N PRO A 290 1.26 -0.82 -22.36
CA PRO A 290 0.43 -1.25 -21.26
C PRO A 290 0.07 -0.06 -20.36
N LEU A 291 -1.16 -0.05 -19.85
CA LEU A 291 -1.61 0.96 -18.90
C LEU A 291 -0.96 0.71 -17.51
N PRO A 292 -0.22 1.67 -16.94
CA PRO A 292 0.40 1.49 -15.62
C PRO A 292 -0.60 1.73 -14.48
N ILE A 293 -0.76 0.74 -13.60
CA ILE A 293 -1.65 0.75 -12.43
C ILE A 293 -0.83 0.70 -11.15
N THR A 294 -1.03 1.64 -10.23
CA THR A 294 -0.20 1.79 -9.01
C THR A 294 -0.91 1.35 -7.72
N SER A 295 -2.24 1.23 -7.73
CA SER A 295 -3.02 0.79 -6.58
C SER A 295 -4.26 0.02 -7.02
N LEU A 296 -4.62 -1.01 -6.25
CA LEU A 296 -5.80 -1.86 -6.43
C LEU A 296 -6.51 -1.97 -5.06
N THR A 297 -6.72 -3.18 -4.54
CA THR A 297 -7.30 -3.39 -3.20
C THR A 297 -6.34 -2.99 -2.08
N ARG A 298 -6.91 -2.56 -0.94
CA ARG A 298 -6.19 -2.34 0.33
C ARG A 298 -6.95 -3.02 1.47
N THR A 299 -6.26 -3.39 2.54
CA THR A 299 -6.90 -3.72 3.82
C THR A 299 -7.06 -2.44 4.64
N LYS A 300 -7.96 -2.41 5.64
CA LYS A 300 -8.04 -1.24 6.55
C LYS A 300 -6.71 -0.96 7.23
N GLU A 301 -6.03 -2.02 7.69
CA GLU A 301 -4.69 -1.94 8.28
C GLU A 301 -3.69 -1.30 7.32
N TYR A 302 -3.60 -1.79 6.08
CA TYR A 302 -2.64 -1.30 5.10
C TYR A 302 -2.92 0.16 4.72
N GLN A 303 -4.19 0.55 4.58
CA GLN A 303 -4.54 1.96 4.40
C GLN A 303 -3.98 2.81 5.55
N ARG A 304 -4.19 2.39 6.80
CA ARG A 304 -3.74 3.16 7.96
C ARG A 304 -2.23 3.31 7.97
N GLN A 305 -1.51 2.23 7.67
CA GLN A 305 -0.05 2.25 7.53
C GLN A 305 0.42 3.24 6.46
N LEU A 306 -0.28 3.34 5.32
CA LEU A 306 0.01 4.35 4.30
C LEU A 306 -0.16 5.78 4.85
N GLY A 307 -1.20 6.03 5.63
CA GLY A 307 -1.45 7.33 6.28
C GLY A 307 -0.40 7.70 7.32
N GLU A 308 -0.02 6.76 8.18
CA GLU A 308 1.03 6.93 9.19
C GLU A 308 2.42 7.14 8.57
N ALA A 309 2.70 6.48 7.45
CA ALA A 309 3.94 6.65 6.68
C ALA A 309 4.03 8.00 5.93
N GLY A 310 3.07 8.91 6.16
CA GLY A 310 3.07 10.24 5.59
C GLY A 310 2.63 10.28 4.13
N ASN A 311 1.83 9.32 3.66
CA ASN A 311 1.14 9.45 2.37
C ASN A 311 -0.09 10.36 2.54
N PRO A 312 -0.07 11.63 2.06
CA PRO A 312 -1.22 12.52 2.20
C PRO A 312 -2.41 12.13 1.31
N ASN A 313 -2.26 11.14 0.40
CA ASN A 313 -3.37 10.58 -0.37
C ASN A 313 -4.10 9.45 0.39
N ALA A 314 -3.57 9.01 1.55
CA ALA A 314 -4.31 8.10 2.41
C ALA A 314 -5.43 8.89 3.10
N THR A 315 -6.67 8.66 2.68
CA THR A 315 -7.84 9.19 3.40
C THR A 315 -7.83 8.68 4.84
N ARG A 316 -8.08 9.58 5.80
CA ARG A 316 -8.25 9.28 7.23
C ARG A 316 -9.68 8.88 7.59
N ILE A 317 -10.49 8.54 6.59
CA ILE A 317 -11.91 8.21 6.73
C ILE A 317 -12.02 6.68 6.70
N ASP A 318 -12.91 6.13 7.53
CA ASP A 318 -12.99 4.70 7.85
C ASP A 318 -13.17 3.74 6.67
N ILE A 319 -13.60 4.26 5.51
CA ILE A 319 -13.90 3.46 4.32
C ILE A 319 -13.19 4.05 3.10
N PRO A 320 -11.88 3.81 2.97
CA PRO A 320 -11.15 4.15 1.76
C PRO A 320 -11.69 3.34 0.58
N PRO A 321 -11.85 3.95 -0.60
CA PRO A 321 -12.41 3.29 -1.78
C PRO A 321 -11.73 1.96 -2.17
N HIS A 322 -10.41 1.91 -2.02
CA HIS A 322 -9.61 0.72 -2.29
C HIS A 322 -9.89 -0.44 -1.32
N THR A 323 -10.42 -0.18 -0.12
CA THR A 323 -10.78 -1.25 0.82
C THR A 323 -12.02 -2.04 0.39
N VAL A 324 -12.86 -1.46 -0.48
CA VAL A 324 -14.01 -2.17 -1.04
C VAL A 324 -13.59 -3.12 -2.18
N GLY A 325 -12.39 -2.92 -2.75
CA GLY A 325 -11.93 -3.68 -3.92
C GLY A 325 -12.52 -3.22 -5.25
N LEU A 326 -13.17 -2.05 -5.25
CA LEU A 326 -13.82 -1.47 -6.43
C LEU A 326 -13.01 -0.31 -7.04
N ALA A 327 -11.86 0.03 -6.45
CA ALA A 327 -11.07 1.17 -6.87
C ALA A 327 -9.67 0.79 -7.34
N PHE A 328 -9.17 1.51 -8.34
CA PHE A 328 -7.79 1.43 -8.80
C PHE A 328 -7.27 2.81 -9.22
N ASP A 329 -5.94 2.97 -9.14
CA ASP A 329 -5.26 4.21 -9.50
C ASP A 329 -4.42 4.01 -10.77
N VAL A 330 -4.65 4.85 -11.77
CA VAL A 330 -3.89 4.85 -13.03
C VAL A 330 -2.77 5.89 -12.96
N TYR A 331 -1.54 5.51 -13.31
CA TYR A 331 -0.35 6.36 -13.20
C TYR A 331 -0.05 7.11 -14.49
N THR A 332 -0.12 8.44 -14.46
CA THR A 332 0.01 9.27 -15.68
C THR A 332 1.37 9.94 -15.85
N TYR A 333 2.35 9.65 -14.98
CA TYR A 333 3.62 10.39 -14.94
C TYR A 333 4.42 10.31 -16.24
N TYR A 334 4.44 9.14 -16.89
CA TYR A 334 5.18 8.93 -18.14
C TYR A 334 4.36 9.25 -19.40
N MET A 335 3.07 9.59 -19.22
CA MET A 335 2.18 9.89 -20.34
C MET A 335 2.38 11.34 -20.81
N ASN A 336 2.51 11.53 -22.12
CA ASN A 336 2.45 12.85 -22.73
C ASN A 336 1.01 13.43 -22.73
N ALA A 337 0.83 14.61 -23.32
CA ALA A 337 -0.48 15.26 -23.35
C ALA A 337 -1.56 14.47 -24.12
N GLU A 338 -1.20 13.86 -25.25
CA GLU A 338 -2.14 13.07 -26.07
C GLU A 338 -2.60 11.81 -25.31
N GLU A 339 -1.66 11.08 -24.71
CA GLU A 339 -1.93 9.88 -23.91
C GLU A 339 -2.84 10.20 -22.72
N GLN A 340 -2.54 11.27 -21.97
CA GLN A 340 -3.36 11.72 -20.86
C GLN A 340 -4.75 12.17 -21.32
N GLN A 341 -4.85 12.93 -22.43
CA GLN A 341 -6.14 13.38 -22.94
C GLN A 341 -7.02 12.22 -23.38
N PHE A 342 -6.45 11.24 -24.10
CA PHE A 342 -7.16 10.03 -24.51
C PHE A 342 -7.68 9.26 -23.29
N LEU A 343 -6.79 8.97 -22.33
CA LEU A 343 -7.16 8.25 -21.10
C LEU A 343 -8.27 8.96 -20.32
N MET A 344 -8.13 10.29 -20.14
CA MET A 344 -9.14 11.09 -19.46
C MET A 344 -10.48 11.08 -20.19
N ASN A 345 -10.48 11.12 -21.53
CA ASN A 345 -11.70 11.08 -22.31
C ASN A 345 -12.42 9.72 -22.19
N GLU A 346 -11.68 8.60 -22.17
CA GLU A 346 -12.26 7.28 -21.95
C GLU A 346 -12.85 7.13 -20.56
N ILE A 347 -12.15 7.57 -19.52
CA ILE A 347 -12.67 7.53 -18.14
C ILE A 347 -13.88 8.48 -18.00
N ALA A 348 -13.83 9.66 -18.60
CA ALA A 348 -14.96 10.60 -18.60
C ALA A 348 -16.19 10.02 -19.32
N ARG A 349 -16.00 9.28 -20.43
CA ARG A 349 -17.07 8.54 -21.11
C ARG A 349 -17.74 7.55 -20.16
N LEU A 350 -16.95 6.71 -19.49
CA LEU A 350 -17.47 5.73 -18.53
C LEU A 350 -18.20 6.41 -17.35
N LYS A 351 -17.72 7.57 -16.90
CA LYS A 351 -18.39 8.34 -15.84
C LYS A 351 -19.72 8.92 -16.32
N ARG A 352 -19.81 9.45 -17.55
CA ARG A 352 -21.09 9.90 -18.15
C ARG A 352 -22.09 8.76 -18.32
N GLU A 353 -21.61 7.57 -18.67
CA GLU A 353 -22.42 6.35 -18.74
C GLU A 353 -22.86 5.84 -17.37
N GLY A 354 -22.42 6.46 -16.27
CA GLY A 354 -22.76 6.04 -14.91
C GLY A 354 -22.05 4.77 -14.45
N ARG A 355 -21.00 4.33 -15.17
CA ARG A 355 -20.31 3.05 -14.91
C ARG A 355 -19.17 3.18 -13.90
N VAL A 356 -18.62 4.37 -13.73
CA VAL A 356 -17.55 4.68 -12.77
C VAL A 356 -17.75 6.04 -12.11
N GLU A 357 -17.17 6.22 -10.93
CA GLU A 357 -16.84 7.50 -10.34
C GLU A 357 -15.32 7.69 -10.44
N ALA A 358 -14.85 8.87 -10.86
CA ALA A 358 -13.44 9.09 -11.14
C ALA A 358 -13.03 10.55 -10.95
N LEU A 359 -11.75 10.75 -10.65
CA LEU A 359 -11.15 12.06 -10.38
C LEU A 359 -9.67 12.06 -10.80
N ARG A 360 -9.22 13.16 -11.44
CA ARG A 360 -7.78 13.43 -11.61
C ARG A 360 -7.20 13.98 -10.31
N GLU A 361 -6.23 13.28 -9.74
CA GLU A 361 -5.51 13.72 -8.54
C GLU A 361 -4.26 14.55 -8.91
N ASN A 362 -3.79 15.39 -7.99
CA ASN A 362 -2.69 16.34 -8.20
C ASN A 362 -1.29 15.69 -8.40
N ARG A 363 -1.18 14.36 -8.43
CA ARG A 363 0.09 13.61 -8.33
C ARG A 363 0.32 12.63 -9.48
N ASN A 364 -0.09 12.97 -10.69
CA ASN A 364 -0.01 12.08 -11.85
C ASN A 364 -0.82 10.78 -11.64
N HIS A 365 -1.98 10.88 -11.01
CA HIS A 365 -2.87 9.75 -10.82
C HIS A 365 -4.30 10.11 -11.22
N ILE A 366 -5.01 9.14 -11.80
CA ILE A 366 -6.46 9.20 -11.94
C ILE A 366 -7.02 8.08 -11.08
N HIS A 367 -7.82 8.45 -10.08
CA HIS A 367 -8.56 7.50 -9.26
C HIS A 367 -9.82 7.09 -10.00
N VAL A 368 -10.08 5.78 -10.08
CA VAL A 368 -11.27 5.21 -10.70
C VAL A 368 -11.92 4.25 -9.72
N PHE A 369 -13.21 4.46 -9.46
CA PHE A 369 -14.08 3.59 -8.66
C PHE A 369 -15.18 3.03 -9.56
N ALA A 370 -15.26 1.72 -9.69
CA ALA A 370 -16.30 1.06 -10.48
C ALA A 370 -17.56 0.83 -9.64
N PHE A 371 -18.72 1.15 -10.20
CA PHE A 371 -19.99 0.78 -9.58
C PHE A 371 -20.31 -0.69 -9.87
N ALA A 372 -20.70 -1.45 -8.84
CA ALA A 372 -20.92 -2.89 -8.95
C ALA A 372 -22.00 -3.25 -9.98
N ASP A 373 -23.13 -2.56 -9.92
CA ASP A 373 -24.27 -2.78 -10.81
C ASP A 373 -24.22 -1.92 -12.09
N GLY A 374 -23.09 -1.22 -12.30
CA GLY A 374 -22.88 -0.39 -13.48
C GLY A 374 -23.69 0.92 -13.49
N HIS A 375 -24.28 1.31 -12.36
CA HIS A 375 -24.94 2.61 -12.16
C HIS A 375 -24.50 3.28 -10.85
N PRO A 376 -24.53 4.62 -10.75
CA PRO A 376 -24.26 5.29 -9.49
C PRO A 376 -25.37 4.99 -8.45
N PRO A 377 -25.07 5.09 -7.15
CA PRO A 377 -26.08 5.01 -6.11
C PRO A 377 -27.05 6.19 -6.18
N SER A 378 -28.24 6.04 -5.60
CA SER A 378 -29.25 7.11 -5.59
C SER A 378 -28.76 8.39 -4.87
N GLU A 379 -29.23 9.57 -5.30
CA GLU A 379 -28.90 10.83 -4.62
C GLU A 379 -29.33 10.85 -3.14
N THR A 380 -30.37 10.09 -2.77
CA THR A 380 -30.78 9.91 -1.38
C THR A 380 -29.67 9.24 -0.58
N LEU A 381 -29.16 8.10 -1.05
CA LEU A 381 -28.05 7.39 -0.39
C LEU A 381 -26.77 8.23 -0.37
N ILE A 382 -26.47 8.97 -1.43
CA ILE A 382 -25.32 9.88 -1.48
C ILE A 382 -25.44 10.95 -0.39
N ARG A 383 -26.63 11.56 -0.23
CA ARG A 383 -26.87 12.56 0.83
C ARG A 383 -26.80 11.97 2.23
N GLU A 384 -27.29 10.75 2.43
CA GLU A 384 -27.19 10.05 3.72
C GLU A 384 -25.72 9.74 4.07
N ALA A 385 -24.96 9.19 3.12
CA ALA A 385 -23.52 8.96 3.28
C ALA A 385 -22.77 10.28 3.57
N PHE A 386 -23.18 11.36 2.90
CA PHE A 386 -22.63 12.69 3.11
C PHE A 386 -22.93 13.22 4.53
N ALA A 387 -24.16 13.05 5.02
CA ALA A 387 -24.56 13.47 6.36
C ALA A 387 -23.83 12.67 7.45
N LYS A 388 -23.70 11.34 7.27
CA LYS A 388 -22.92 10.48 8.16
C LYS A 388 -21.45 10.91 8.21
N ALA A 389 -20.82 11.12 7.06
CA ALA A 389 -19.44 11.61 6.98
C ALA A 389 -19.24 13.02 7.56
N ALA A 390 -20.26 13.88 7.51
CA ALA A 390 -20.22 15.23 8.08
C ALA A 390 -20.39 15.23 9.61
N SER A 391 -21.15 14.27 10.15
CA SER A 391 -21.40 14.13 11.60
C SER A 391 -20.22 13.55 12.39
N GLY A 392 -19.20 13.01 11.70
CA GLY A 392 -18.08 12.33 12.36
C GLY A 392 -18.45 10.96 12.94
N ALA A 393 -19.65 10.45 12.67
CA ALA A 393 -20.05 9.09 13.03
C ALA A 393 -19.21 8.07 12.23
N ASN A 394 -18.63 7.09 12.93
CA ASN A 394 -17.94 5.97 12.30
C ASN A 394 -18.94 5.23 11.40
N ILE A 395 -18.68 5.22 10.09
CA ILE A 395 -19.63 4.69 9.09
C ILE A 395 -19.66 3.14 9.10
N GLY A 396 -18.81 2.48 9.89
CA GLY A 396 -18.60 1.03 9.85
C GLY A 396 -18.83 0.24 11.15
N GLU A 397 -19.41 0.82 12.21
CA GLU A 397 -19.62 0.10 13.49
C GLU A 397 -21.02 -0.51 13.68
N GLU A 398 -21.99 -0.22 12.80
CA GLU A 398 -23.39 -0.68 12.93
C GLU A 398 -23.77 -1.91 12.08
N GLN A 399 -22.80 -2.72 11.60
CA GLN A 399 -23.10 -3.96 10.86
C GLN A 399 -22.52 -5.21 11.51
#